data_AF-A0A939F680-F1
#
_entry.id   AF-A0A939F680-F1
#
_cell.length_a   1.000
_cell.length_b   1.000
_cell.length_c   1.000
_cell.angle_alpha   90.00
_cell.angle_beta   90.00
_cell.angle_gamma   90.00
#
_symmetry.space_group_name_H-M   'P 1'
#
loop_
_entity.id
_entity.type
_entity.pdbx_description
1 polymer ?
#
loop_
_entity_poly.entity_id
_entity_poly.type
_entity_poly.pdbx_seq_one_letter_code
_entity_poly.pdbx_strand_id
1 'polypeptide(L)' 'PHLAARSTFVEHSGITQPAPAPRFSATPGSVHRGPAQPGADTAEVAADWGVPGLAEGLTKEENR' A
#
# COMPACT_ATOMS: atom_id res chain seq x y z
N PRO A 1 26.56 -6.11 14.56
CA PRO A 1 25.79 -7.22 13.91
C PRO A 1 25.26 -6.75 12.55
N HIS A 2 25.35 -7.58 11.49
CA HIS A 2 25.21 -7.13 10.09
C HIS A 2 23.79 -6.70 9.69
N LEU A 3 22.73 -7.31 10.26
CA LEU A 3 21.34 -6.97 9.97
C LEU A 3 20.98 -5.55 10.44
N ALA A 4 21.42 -5.17 11.63
CA ALA A 4 21.19 -3.84 12.20
C ALA A 4 21.99 -2.77 11.44
N ALA A 5 23.26 -3.05 11.12
CA ALA A 5 24.12 -2.15 10.34
C ALA A 5 23.56 -1.86 8.95
N ARG A 6 22.76 -2.80 8.42
CA ARG A 6 22.08 -2.65 7.14
C ARG A 6 20.63 -2.20 7.31
N SER A 7 20.07 -1.96 8.49
CA SER A 7 18.64 -1.62 8.61
C SER A 7 17.75 -2.58 7.80
N THR A 8 18.02 -3.89 7.87
CA THR A 8 17.31 -4.89 7.05
C THR A 8 15.83 -4.98 7.39
N PHE A 9 15.45 -4.62 8.61
CA PHE A 9 14.07 -4.52 9.08
C PHE A 9 13.73 -3.07 9.38
N VAL A 10 12.47 -2.71 9.14
CA VAL A 10 11.87 -1.42 9.44
C VAL A 10 10.60 -1.62 10.26
N GLU A 11 10.31 -0.65 11.12
CA GLU A 11 9.05 -0.58 11.83
C GLU A 11 8.10 0.30 11.03
N HIS A 12 6.92 -0.22 10.66
CA HIS A 12 5.88 0.56 10.00
C HIS A 12 4.51 0.09 10.48
N SER A 13 3.69 1.04 10.93
CA SER A 13 2.35 0.79 11.51
C SER A 13 2.36 -0.20 12.69
N GLY A 14 3.40 -0.14 13.54
CA GLY A 14 3.54 -1.01 14.72
C GLY A 14 3.91 -2.46 14.39
N ILE A 15 4.35 -2.72 13.15
CA ILE A 15 4.78 -4.04 12.68
C ILE A 15 6.21 -3.94 12.16
N THR A 16 7.08 -4.80 12.71
CA THR A 16 8.43 -5.00 12.18
C THR A 16 8.36 -5.84 10.91
N GLN A 17 8.84 -5.28 9.80
CA GLN A 17 8.83 -5.93 8.50
C GLN A 17 10.16 -5.72 7.75
N PRO A 18 10.50 -6.57 6.78
CA PRO A 18 11.68 -6.36 5.95
C PRO A 18 11.61 -5.02 5.21
N ALA A 19 12.74 -4.31 5.14
CA ALA A 19 12.87 -3.13 4.29
C ALA A 19 12.77 -3.51 2.80
N PRO A 20 12.26 -2.62 1.92
CA PRO A 20 12.25 -2.86 0.47
C PRO A 20 13.62 -3.25 -0.10
N ALA A 21 13.62 -4.19 -1.05
CA ALA A 21 14.83 -4.69 -1.71
C ALA A 21 14.58 -4.90 -3.23
N PRO A 22 15.59 -4.69 -4.11
CA PRO A 22 16.94 -4.16 -3.85
C PRO A 22 16.98 -2.68 -3.41
N ARG A 23 18.13 -2.22 -2.91
CA ARG A 23 18.31 -0.84 -2.45
C ARG A 23 18.91 0.03 -3.53
N PHE A 24 18.04 0.69 -4.28
CA PHE A 24 18.46 1.66 -5.29
C PHE A 24 18.99 2.93 -4.61
N SER A 25 20.12 3.43 -5.10
CA SER A 25 20.74 4.67 -4.59
C SER A 25 20.05 5.92 -5.13
N ALA A 26 19.64 5.93 -6.39
CA ALA A 26 19.00 7.08 -7.03
C ALA A 26 17.54 7.25 -6.61
N THR A 27 16.80 6.15 -6.44
CA THR A 27 15.38 6.14 -6.06
C THR A 27 15.12 5.14 -4.94
N PRO A 28 15.48 5.48 -3.69
CA PRO A 28 15.23 4.59 -2.56
C PRO A 28 13.73 4.30 -2.41
N GLY A 29 13.36 3.02 -2.33
CA GLY A 29 11.99 2.63 -1.98
C GLY A 29 11.74 2.78 -0.47
N SER A 30 10.48 2.97 -0.07
CA SER A 30 10.09 2.90 1.33
C SER A 30 8.70 2.27 1.49
N VAL A 31 8.36 1.87 2.72
CA VAL A 31 6.99 1.41 3.05
C VAL A 31 6.17 2.64 3.41
N HIS A 32 5.10 2.92 2.65
CA HIS A 32 4.37 4.19 2.75
C HIS A 32 2.95 4.02 3.29
N ARG A 33 2.32 2.87 3.05
CA ARG A 33 0.94 2.58 3.44
C ARG A 33 0.83 1.12 3.88
N GLY A 34 -0.11 0.85 4.79
CA GLY A 34 -0.49 -0.50 5.14
C GLY A 34 -1.25 -1.19 3.99
N PRO A 35 -1.58 -2.48 4.16
CA PRO A 35 -2.46 -3.19 3.24
C PRO A 35 -3.81 -2.47 3.09
N ALA A 36 -4.27 -2.30 1.85
CA ALA A 36 -5.57 -1.72 1.57
C ALA A 36 -6.69 -2.69 1.99
N GLN A 37 -7.81 -2.15 2.48
CA GLN A 37 -9.04 -2.92 2.65
C GLN A 37 -9.67 -3.18 1.27
N PRO A 38 -10.49 -4.24 1.11
CA PRO A 38 -11.28 -4.44 -0.10
C PRO A 38 -12.11 -3.18 -0.42
N GLY A 39 -11.99 -2.69 -1.67
CA GLY A 39 -12.73 -1.52 -2.14
C GLY A 39 -12.14 -0.14 -1.80
N ALA A 40 -11.11 -0.06 -0.94
CA ALA A 40 -10.60 1.22 -0.41
C ALA A 40 -10.17 2.23 -1.49
N ASP A 41 -9.56 1.74 -2.57
CA ASP A 41 -9.03 2.60 -3.65
C ASP A 41 -9.93 2.61 -4.90
N THR A 42 -11.07 1.90 -4.91
CA THR A 42 -11.83 1.63 -6.16
C THR A 42 -12.43 2.89 -6.78
N ALA A 43 -12.99 3.80 -5.97
CA ALA A 43 -13.60 5.03 -6.49
C ALA A 43 -12.55 5.96 -7.12
N GLU A 44 -11.37 6.08 -6.49
CA GLU A 44 -10.26 6.88 -7.00
C GLU A 44 -9.75 6.32 -8.34
N VAL A 45 -9.49 5.01 -8.41
CA VAL A 45 -9.03 4.34 -9.64
C VAL A 45 -10.08 4.44 -10.76
N ALA A 46 -11.36 4.26 -10.43
CA ALA A 46 -12.44 4.37 -11.42
C ALA A 46 -12.54 5.78 -12.02
N ALA A 47 -12.30 6.83 -11.20
CA ALA A 47 -12.26 8.20 -11.67
C ALA A 47 -11.02 8.46 -12.56
N ASP A 48 -9.84 8.01 -12.14
CA ASP A 48 -8.59 8.15 -12.91
C ASP A 48 -8.70 7.49 -14.30
N TRP A 49 -9.37 6.35 -14.38
CA TRP A 49 -9.57 5.62 -15.63
C TRP A 49 -10.80 6.05 -16.43
N GLY A 50 -11.58 7.03 -15.96
CA GLY A 50 -12.75 7.55 -16.66
C GLY A 50 -13.94 6.58 -16.72
N VAL A 51 -14.04 5.66 -15.77
CA VAL A 51 -15.09 4.63 -15.69
C VAL A 51 -15.86 4.69 -14.34
N PRO A 52 -16.44 5.84 -13.98
CA PRO A 52 -17.00 6.08 -12.64
C PRO A 52 -18.12 5.10 -12.26
N GLY A 53 -18.84 4.53 -13.23
CA GLY A 53 -19.91 3.55 -12.97
C GLY A 53 -19.44 2.26 -12.28
N LEU A 54 -18.14 1.94 -12.33
CA LEU A 54 -17.58 0.80 -11.58
C LEU A 54 -17.65 0.99 -10.06
N ALA A 55 -17.73 2.22 -9.56
CA ALA A 55 -17.84 2.48 -8.12
C ALA A 55 -19.27 2.31 -7.58
N GLU A 56 -20.29 2.34 -8.44
CA GLU A 56 -21.71 2.35 -8.05
C GLU A 56 -22.18 1.03 -7.41
N GLY A 57 -21.48 -0.08 -7.65
CA GLY A 57 -21.81 -1.40 -7.09
C GLY A 57 -21.32 -1.62 -5.66
N LEU A 58 -20.29 -0.90 -5.22
CA LEU A 58 -19.65 -1.14 -3.91
C LEU A 58 -20.43 -0.54 -2.74
N THR A 59 -21.19 0.54 -2.97
CA THR A 59 -22.05 1.16 -1.94
C THR A 59 -23.23 0.28 -1.53
N LYS A 60 -23.53 -0.77 -2.31
CA LYS A 60 -24.68 -1.67 -2.06
C LYS A 60 -24.33 -2.90 -1.21
N GLU A 61 -23.07 -3.33 -1.17
CA GLU A 61 -22.67 -4.53 -0.41
C GLU A 61 -22.33 -4.24 1.06
N GLU A 62 -22.03 -2.98 1.43
CA GLU A 62 -21.68 -2.61 2.81
C GLU A 62 -22.90 -2.52 3.76
N ASN A 63 -24.12 -2.71 3.24
CA ASN A 63 -25.38 -2.67 3.99
C ASN A 63 -26.12 -4.03 4.04
N ARG A 64 -25.42 -5.14 3.81
CA ARG A 64 -25.98 -6.50 3.95
C ARG A 64 -25.27 -7.33 5.01
#